data_AF-A0A0F9I9P9-F1
#
_entry.id   AF-A0A0F9I9P9-F1
#
_cell.length_a   1.000
_cell.length_b   1.000
_cell.length_c   1.000
_cell.angle_alpha   90.00
_cell.angle_beta   90.00
_cell.angle_gamma   90.00
#
_symmetry.space_group_name_H-M   'P 1'
#
loop_
_entity.id
_entity.type
_entity.pdbx_description
1 polymer ?
#
loop_
_entity_poly.entity_id
_entity_poly.type
_entity_poly.pdbx_seq_one_letter_code
_entity_poly.pdbx_strand_id
1 'polypeptide(L)'
;MTYDVISIGSCTLDCIIRIDDILRFELLDRDIVKKYTAIEYSRKLNINNVNFVAGGSGANIASDCAMLGLSTTYIGVIGKDFSAGGILEDMKNRGVNLSNIIQTEEDVTAFSLILRTDWGKDRSILAYKGANNLLKPEHVKEEIFENAKAFAWTSLTSDSACQAIEKAINITKNNGGLVFAAPSMSIVKNAPSWAKLLLSKSDIISINYEEAQEFTGENKKTLMLNKFLDMGAKLISITDGANGSIISDGKTIINSGSFPGPVQDTTGAGDAFLSGILISTLKNYDIVKTSKIASAMASLECREVGVREGLPHSLSEIDNFIDTNKLEQVISKVI
;
A
#
# COMPACT_ATOMS: atom_id res chain seq x y z
N MET A 1 -19.85 6.84 -15.57
CA MET A 1 -18.69 6.06 -16.04
C MET A 1 -18.60 4.83 -15.16
N THR A 2 -18.17 3.69 -15.69
CA THR A 2 -17.98 2.46 -14.93
C THR A 2 -16.51 2.29 -14.57
N TYR A 3 -16.22 1.97 -13.30
CA TYR A 3 -14.87 1.71 -12.80
C TYR A 3 -14.71 0.21 -12.53
N ASP A 4 -13.57 -0.37 -12.89
CA ASP A 4 -13.19 -1.70 -12.42
C ASP A 4 -12.76 -1.64 -10.95
N VAL A 5 -11.99 -0.60 -10.59
CA VAL A 5 -11.37 -0.43 -9.27
C VAL A 5 -11.60 0.97 -8.72
N ILE A 6 -12.04 1.04 -7.48
CA ILE A 6 -12.06 2.28 -6.69
C ILE A 6 -11.08 2.10 -5.54
N SER A 7 -10.28 3.11 -5.23
CA SER A 7 -9.40 3.08 -4.05
C SER A 7 -9.61 4.27 -3.12
N ILE A 8 -9.53 4.03 -1.80
CA ILE A 8 -9.43 5.06 -0.76
C ILE A 8 -8.18 4.78 0.07
N GLY A 9 -7.40 5.81 0.38
CA GLY A 9 -6.21 5.68 1.20
C GLY A 9 -5.52 7.03 1.37
N SER A 10 -4.23 7.02 1.70
CA SER A 10 -3.47 8.27 1.66
C SER A 10 -3.11 8.67 0.23
N CYS A 11 -3.05 9.98 0.00
CA CYS A 11 -2.46 10.65 -1.15
C CYS A 11 -1.44 11.65 -0.61
N THR A 12 -0.18 11.59 -1.03
CA THR A 12 0.92 12.29 -0.33
C THR A 12 2.03 12.66 -1.30
N LEU A 13 2.63 13.83 -1.14
CA LEU A 13 3.88 14.17 -1.82
C LEU A 13 5.04 13.74 -0.93
N ASP A 14 5.84 12.79 -1.40
CA ASP A 14 7.03 12.34 -0.69
C ASP A 14 8.24 13.12 -1.21
N CYS A 15 8.89 13.84 -0.31
CA CYS A 15 10.16 14.51 -0.53
C CYS A 15 11.28 13.62 0.02
N ILE A 16 12.00 12.96 -0.87
CA ILE A 16 13.11 12.08 -0.55
C ILE A 16 14.39 12.89 -0.62
N ILE A 17 15.10 12.99 0.50
CA ILE A 17 16.40 13.66 0.56
C ILE A 17 17.50 12.70 0.98
N ARG A 18 18.63 12.82 0.29
CA ARG A 18 19.87 12.11 0.60
C ARG A 18 20.77 13.02 1.43
N ILE A 19 21.08 12.60 2.65
CA ILE A 19 21.80 13.40 3.63
C ILE A 19 22.86 12.55 4.35
N ASP A 20 24.10 13.03 4.35
CA ASP A 20 25.22 12.33 4.97
C ASP A 20 25.48 12.81 6.41
N ASP A 21 25.25 14.10 6.66
CA ASP A 21 25.51 14.79 7.92
C ASP A 21 24.36 14.64 8.94
N ILE A 22 23.92 13.40 9.18
CA ILE A 22 23.01 13.07 10.29
C ILE A 22 23.63 11.99 11.18
N LEU A 23 23.23 11.94 12.45
CA LEU A 23 23.63 10.87 13.34
C LEU A 23 22.51 9.83 13.42
N ARG A 24 22.87 8.56 13.41
CA ARG A 24 21.96 7.45 13.74
C ARG A 24 22.59 6.63 14.85
N PHE A 25 21.79 6.31 15.85
CA PHE A 25 22.24 5.54 16.99
C PHE A 25 21.09 4.73 17.58
N GLU A 26 21.45 3.65 18.25
CA GLU A 26 20.51 2.82 18.98
C GLU A 26 20.68 3.06 20.47
N LEU A 27 19.57 3.18 21.18
CA LEU A 27 19.53 3.24 22.62
C LEU A 27 18.93 1.93 23.14
N LEU A 28 19.74 1.21 23.91
CA LEU A 28 19.33 0.00 24.62
C LEU A 28 18.67 0.40 25.93
N ASP A 29 17.37 0.15 26.03
CA ASP A 29 16.56 0.37 27.22
C ASP A 29 15.98 -0.98 27.68
N ARG A 30 16.74 -1.66 28.55
CA ARG A 30 16.49 -3.06 28.95
C ARG A 30 16.48 -3.97 27.72
N ASP A 31 15.35 -4.62 27.46
CA ASP A 31 15.14 -5.53 26.32
C ASP A 31 14.58 -4.82 25.08
N ILE A 32 14.47 -3.47 25.10
CA ILE A 32 13.94 -2.68 23.99
C ILE A 32 15.08 -1.91 23.33
N VAL A 33 15.29 -2.15 22.04
CA VAL A 33 16.19 -1.34 21.20
C VAL A 33 15.38 -0.23 20.55
N LYS A 34 15.67 1.03 20.89
CA LYS A 34 15.08 2.21 20.24
C LYS A 34 16.08 2.81 19.26
N LYS A 35 15.67 2.99 18.01
CA LYS A 35 16.51 3.58 16.95
C LYS A 35 16.21 5.07 16.82
N TYR A 36 17.25 5.89 16.73
CA TYR A 36 17.14 7.34 16.62
C TYR A 36 17.90 7.89 15.42
N THR A 37 17.37 8.98 14.88
CA THR A 37 18.06 9.88 13.96
C THR A 37 18.15 11.24 14.63
N ALA A 38 19.36 11.82 14.67
CA ALA A 38 19.61 13.14 15.23
C ALA A 38 20.26 14.07 14.20
N ILE A 39 19.83 15.33 14.26
CA ILE A 39 20.38 16.45 13.51
C ILE A 39 20.90 17.44 14.53
N GLU A 40 22.11 17.95 14.31
CA GLU A 40 22.71 18.96 15.18
C GLU A 40 21.86 20.25 15.14
N TYR A 41 21.46 20.75 16.32
CA TYR A 41 20.66 21.96 16.40
C TYR A 41 21.46 23.17 15.91
N SER A 42 20.75 24.15 15.31
CA SER A 42 21.35 25.38 14.76
C SER A 42 22.38 25.18 13.64
N ARG A 43 22.52 23.97 13.09
CA ARG A 43 23.36 23.71 11.91
C ARG A 43 22.54 23.79 10.63
N LYS A 44 23.08 24.49 9.62
CA LYS A 44 22.59 24.40 8.24
C LYS A 44 23.25 23.19 7.58
N LEU A 45 22.46 22.19 7.21
CA LEU A 45 22.93 21.02 6.47
C LEU A 45 22.73 21.24 4.97
N ASN A 46 23.76 20.93 4.19
CA ASN A 46 23.63 20.82 2.74
C ASN A 46 23.19 19.39 2.41
N ILE A 47 22.33 19.25 1.41
CA ILE A 47 21.81 17.96 0.96
C ILE A 47 22.28 17.71 -0.48
N ASN A 48 22.58 16.46 -0.78
CA ASN A 48 23.19 16.09 -2.06
C ASN A 48 22.15 16.03 -3.20
N ASN A 49 20.92 15.68 -2.86
CA ASN A 49 19.82 15.53 -3.80
C ASN A 49 18.47 15.69 -3.10
N VAL A 50 17.48 16.19 -3.84
CA VAL A 50 16.08 16.23 -3.47
C VAL A 50 15.27 15.62 -4.61
N ASN A 51 14.41 14.67 -4.29
CA ASN A 51 13.46 14.10 -5.23
C ASN A 51 12.03 14.23 -4.68
N PHE A 52 11.09 14.66 -5.52
CA PHE A 52 9.68 14.74 -5.19
C PHE A 52 8.93 13.66 -5.93
N VAL A 53 8.20 12.83 -5.20
CA VAL A 53 7.51 11.67 -5.74
C VAL A 53 6.05 11.70 -5.31
N ALA A 54 5.14 11.44 -6.24
CA ALA A 54 3.74 11.23 -5.93
C ALA A 54 3.57 9.88 -5.23
N GLY A 55 3.22 9.92 -3.95
CA GLY A 55 3.04 8.75 -3.11
C GLY A 55 1.63 8.67 -2.53
N GLY A 56 1.52 7.90 -1.46
CA GLY A 56 0.26 7.58 -0.81
C GLY A 56 -0.33 6.27 -1.32
N SER A 57 -0.56 5.37 -0.38
CA SER A 57 -0.85 3.96 -0.65
C SER A 57 -2.15 3.77 -1.44
N GLY A 58 -3.19 4.57 -1.17
CA GLY A 58 -4.43 4.52 -1.96
C GLY A 58 -4.22 5.02 -3.39
N ALA A 59 -3.46 6.11 -3.56
CA ALA A 59 -3.13 6.63 -4.88
C ALA A 59 -2.23 5.66 -5.67
N ASN A 60 -1.33 4.92 -4.99
CA ASN A 60 -0.46 3.92 -5.59
C ASN A 60 -1.29 2.80 -6.22
N ILE A 61 -2.19 2.20 -5.46
CA ILE A 61 -3.04 1.10 -5.95
C ILE A 61 -3.89 1.53 -7.15
N ALA A 62 -4.49 2.73 -7.11
CA ALA A 62 -5.24 3.27 -8.24
C ALA A 62 -4.39 3.41 -9.51
N SER A 63 -3.17 3.92 -9.35
CA SER A 63 -2.22 4.13 -10.44
C SER A 63 -1.71 2.82 -11.03
N ASP A 64 -1.29 1.87 -10.19
CA ASP A 64 -0.79 0.56 -10.63
C ASP A 64 -1.86 -0.20 -11.44
N CYS A 65 -3.10 -0.17 -10.95
CA CYS A 65 -4.23 -0.80 -11.62
C CYS A 65 -4.57 -0.10 -12.94
N ALA A 66 -4.50 1.23 -13.00
CA ALA A 66 -4.73 2.00 -14.22
C ALA A 66 -3.69 1.69 -15.30
N MET A 67 -2.41 1.67 -14.92
CA MET A 67 -1.31 1.34 -15.83
C MET A 67 -1.45 -0.05 -16.45
N LEU A 68 -2.03 -1.00 -15.71
CA LEU A 68 -2.26 -2.36 -16.17
C LEU A 68 -3.63 -2.54 -16.85
N GLY A 69 -4.27 -1.43 -17.25
CA GLY A 69 -5.41 -1.39 -18.15
C GLY A 69 -6.78 -1.55 -17.48
N LEU A 70 -6.87 -1.40 -16.16
CA LEU A 70 -8.15 -1.34 -15.45
C LEU A 70 -8.70 0.10 -15.46
N SER A 71 -10.02 0.24 -15.57
CA SER A 71 -10.67 1.55 -15.34
C SER A 71 -10.65 1.87 -13.85
N THR A 72 -9.87 2.88 -13.42
CA THR A 72 -9.73 3.19 -11.99
C THR A 72 -10.10 4.62 -11.63
N THR A 73 -10.50 4.80 -10.38
CA THR A 73 -10.61 6.12 -9.75
C THR A 73 -10.16 6.06 -8.31
N TYR A 74 -9.78 7.22 -7.78
CA TYR A 74 -9.38 7.40 -6.39
C TYR A 74 -10.34 8.37 -5.72
N ILE A 75 -10.80 8.02 -4.51
CA ILE A 75 -11.60 8.91 -3.67
C ILE A 75 -10.72 9.35 -2.51
N GLY A 76 -10.49 10.66 -2.41
CA GLY A 76 -9.68 11.25 -1.36
C GLY A 76 -9.69 12.76 -1.43
N VAL A 77 -9.16 13.40 -0.39
CA VAL A 77 -9.10 14.87 -0.30
C VAL A 77 -7.65 15.33 -0.40
N ILE A 78 -7.41 16.31 -1.27
CA ILE A 78 -6.09 16.88 -1.56
C ILE A 78 -6.16 18.41 -1.44
N GLY A 79 -5.06 19.08 -1.12
CA GLY A 79 -5.02 20.54 -1.04
C GLY A 79 -5.16 21.19 -2.43
N LYS A 80 -5.33 22.52 -2.44
CA LYS A 80 -5.14 23.37 -3.63
C LYS A 80 -3.77 24.05 -3.59
N ASP A 81 -2.72 23.23 -3.54
CA ASP A 81 -1.34 23.69 -3.40
C ASP A 81 -0.41 23.09 -4.45
N PHE A 82 0.86 23.50 -4.42
CA PHE A 82 1.88 23.02 -5.34
C PHE A 82 2.03 21.49 -5.32
N SER A 83 1.95 20.89 -4.13
CA SER A 83 2.08 19.45 -3.94
C SER A 83 0.96 18.68 -4.64
N ALA A 84 -0.26 19.24 -4.63
CA ALA A 84 -1.39 18.64 -5.33
C ALA A 84 -1.17 18.54 -6.85
N GLY A 85 -0.55 19.56 -7.45
CA GLY A 85 -0.31 19.61 -8.90
C GLY A 85 0.48 18.40 -9.40
N GLY A 86 1.62 18.11 -8.76
CA GLY A 86 2.47 16.98 -9.15
C GLY A 86 1.79 15.62 -8.98
N ILE A 87 0.99 15.44 -7.93
CA ILE A 87 0.29 14.17 -7.69
C ILE A 87 -0.83 13.96 -8.71
N LEU A 88 -1.63 15.00 -8.99
CA LEU A 88 -2.72 14.93 -9.96
C LEU A 88 -2.17 14.68 -11.38
N GLU A 89 -1.07 15.32 -11.75
CA GLU A 89 -0.41 15.09 -13.04
C GLU A 89 0.12 13.65 -13.16
N ASP A 90 0.79 13.12 -12.13
CA ASP A 90 1.26 11.73 -12.12
C ASP A 90 0.09 10.74 -12.27
N MET A 91 -0.96 10.87 -11.44
CA MET A 91 -2.13 9.99 -11.51
C MET A 91 -2.83 10.06 -12.88
N LYS A 92 -2.93 11.26 -13.47
CA LYS A 92 -3.48 11.44 -14.82
C LYS A 92 -2.65 10.74 -15.88
N ASN A 93 -1.32 10.89 -15.83
CA ASN A 93 -0.39 10.26 -16.78
C ASN A 93 -0.44 8.73 -16.70
N ARG A 94 -0.77 8.19 -15.53
CA ARG A 94 -0.97 6.74 -15.30
C ARG A 94 -2.37 6.25 -15.66
N GLY A 95 -3.28 7.13 -16.08
CA GLY A 95 -4.62 6.79 -16.54
C GLY A 95 -5.70 6.75 -15.45
N VAL A 96 -5.42 7.24 -14.24
CA VAL A 96 -6.42 7.30 -13.17
C VAL A 96 -7.46 8.37 -13.48
N ASN A 97 -8.74 8.04 -13.32
CA ASN A 97 -9.81 9.02 -13.40
C ASN A 97 -9.86 9.88 -12.12
N LEU A 98 -9.60 11.18 -12.28
CA LEU A 98 -9.49 12.14 -11.17
C LEU A 98 -10.83 12.78 -10.77
N SER A 99 -11.94 12.45 -11.42
CA SER A 99 -13.23 13.15 -11.21
C SER A 99 -13.80 13.02 -9.80
N ASN A 100 -13.32 12.05 -9.01
CA ASN A 100 -13.78 11.80 -7.65
C ASN A 100 -12.78 12.25 -6.58
N ILE A 101 -11.73 13.00 -6.96
CA ILE A 101 -10.79 13.62 -6.04
C ILE A 101 -11.34 14.97 -5.59
N ILE A 102 -11.39 15.19 -4.29
CA ILE A 102 -11.86 16.42 -3.68
C ILE A 102 -10.67 17.35 -3.46
N GLN A 103 -10.74 18.57 -3.98
CA GLN A 103 -9.75 19.61 -3.67
C GLN A 103 -10.27 20.56 -2.59
N THR A 104 -9.42 20.87 -1.61
CA THR A 104 -9.78 21.73 -0.47
C THR A 104 -8.78 22.86 -0.24
N GLU A 105 -9.25 23.94 0.36
CA GLU A 105 -8.44 25.05 0.89
C GLU A 105 -8.34 25.01 2.42
N GLU A 106 -9.01 24.05 3.08
CA GLU A 106 -9.02 23.91 4.54
C GLU A 106 -7.66 23.44 5.11
N ASP A 107 -6.90 22.68 4.33
CA ASP A 107 -5.57 22.18 4.71
C ASP A 107 -4.72 21.93 3.45
N VAL A 108 -3.43 21.72 3.64
CA VAL A 108 -2.50 21.38 2.56
C VAL A 108 -2.52 19.88 2.26
N THR A 109 -2.13 19.54 1.04
CA THR A 109 -1.83 18.17 0.61
C THR A 109 -0.86 17.53 1.59
N ALA A 110 -1.10 16.25 1.90
CA ALA A 110 -0.21 15.51 2.78
C ALA A 110 1.22 15.50 2.23
N PHE A 111 2.18 15.54 3.14
CA PHE A 111 3.59 15.65 2.79
C PHE A 111 4.44 14.75 3.69
N SER A 112 5.40 14.04 3.12
CA SER A 112 6.41 13.31 3.88
C SER A 112 7.80 13.81 3.52
N LEU A 113 8.63 14.09 4.52
CA LEU A 113 10.07 14.26 4.34
C LEU A 113 10.77 12.95 4.73
N ILE A 114 11.40 12.30 3.76
CA ILE A 114 12.08 11.02 3.93
C ILE A 114 13.60 11.25 3.93
N LEU A 115 14.23 10.99 5.06
CA LEU A 115 15.67 11.13 5.28
C LEU A 115 16.38 9.81 5.00
N ARG A 116 17.14 9.76 3.91
CA ARG A 116 17.98 8.62 3.53
C ARG A 116 19.46 8.95 3.74
N THR A 117 20.21 7.97 4.25
CA THR A 117 21.68 8.00 4.36
C THR A 117 22.29 6.99 3.40
N ASP A 118 23.56 7.19 3.06
CA ASP A 118 24.33 6.26 2.22
C ASP A 118 24.80 5.03 2.96
N TRP A 119 24.95 5.18 4.27
CA TRP A 119 25.34 4.14 5.18
C TRP A 119 24.08 3.63 5.88
N GLY A 120 23.76 2.35 5.68
CA GLY A 120 22.59 1.68 6.24
C GLY A 120 21.35 1.67 5.33
N LYS A 121 20.40 0.80 5.66
CA LYS A 121 19.15 0.60 4.89
C LYS A 121 17.95 1.36 5.47
N ASP A 122 18.06 1.81 6.71
CA ASP A 122 16.95 2.45 7.44
C ASP A 122 16.67 3.86 6.92
N ARG A 123 15.47 4.37 7.19
CA ARG A 123 15.01 5.73 6.82
C ARG A 123 14.25 6.35 7.96
N SER A 124 14.29 7.68 8.07
CA SER A 124 13.44 8.43 9.01
C SER A 124 12.45 9.27 8.23
N ILE A 125 11.20 9.27 8.67
CA ILE A 125 10.09 9.91 7.96
C ILE A 125 9.44 10.92 8.89
N LEU A 126 9.39 12.18 8.46
CA LEU A 126 8.54 13.20 9.06
C LEU A 126 7.29 13.33 8.19
N ALA A 127 6.15 12.89 8.69
CA ALA A 127 4.91 12.85 7.90
C ALA A 127 3.87 13.83 8.44
N TYR A 128 3.30 14.63 7.55
CA TYR A 128 2.12 15.44 7.78
C TYR A 128 0.94 14.87 6.96
N LYS A 129 -0.13 14.47 7.65
CA LYS A 129 -1.28 13.81 7.00
C LYS A 129 -2.17 14.79 6.22
N GLY A 130 -2.17 16.07 6.57
CA GLY A 130 -2.88 17.14 5.87
C GLY A 130 -4.31 16.79 5.47
N ALA A 131 -4.66 17.18 4.25
CA ALA A 131 -5.97 17.01 3.64
C ALA A 131 -6.51 15.56 3.67
N ASN A 132 -5.66 14.53 3.76
CA ASN A 132 -6.15 13.14 3.91
C ASN A 132 -7.08 12.96 5.12
N ASN A 133 -6.88 13.74 6.20
CA ASN A 133 -7.71 13.68 7.40
C ASN A 133 -9.11 14.29 7.21
N LEU A 134 -9.33 15.04 6.12
CA LEU A 134 -10.58 15.71 5.79
C LEU A 134 -11.52 14.84 4.95
N LEU A 135 -11.17 13.57 4.68
CA LEU A 135 -12.09 12.64 4.04
C LEU A 135 -13.28 12.35 4.98
N LYS A 136 -14.49 12.47 4.43
CA LYS A 136 -15.75 12.27 5.15
C LYS A 136 -16.68 11.32 4.39
N PRO A 137 -17.66 10.68 5.04
CA PRO A 137 -18.61 9.78 4.39
C PRO A 137 -19.41 10.41 3.24
N GLU A 138 -19.61 11.73 3.25
CA GLU A 138 -20.33 12.47 2.20
C GLU A 138 -19.55 12.51 0.87
N HIS A 139 -18.23 12.34 0.92
CA HIS A 139 -17.39 12.25 -0.28
C HIS A 139 -17.54 10.90 -0.99
N VAL A 140 -18.02 9.87 -0.28
CA VAL A 140 -18.27 8.53 -0.82
C VAL A 140 -19.71 8.48 -1.32
N LYS A 141 -19.89 8.70 -2.63
CA LYS A 141 -21.20 8.72 -3.27
C LYS A 141 -21.52 7.38 -3.92
N GLU A 142 -22.74 6.90 -3.76
CA GLU A 142 -23.15 5.55 -4.18
C GLU A 142 -23.02 5.35 -5.70
N GLU A 143 -23.31 6.38 -6.49
CA GLU A 143 -23.24 6.35 -7.95
C GLU A 143 -21.83 6.08 -8.49
N ILE A 144 -20.78 6.38 -7.70
CA ILE A 144 -19.39 6.10 -8.10
C ILE A 144 -19.14 4.58 -8.11
N PHE A 145 -19.82 3.84 -7.23
CA PHE A 145 -19.65 2.40 -7.04
C PHE A 145 -20.58 1.58 -7.94
N GLU A 146 -21.37 2.22 -8.80
CA GLU A 146 -22.24 1.51 -9.72
C GLU A 146 -21.41 0.67 -10.70
N ASN A 147 -21.57 -0.66 -10.62
CA ASN A 147 -20.79 -1.65 -11.37
C ASN A 147 -19.29 -1.73 -11.01
N ALA A 148 -18.86 -1.16 -9.88
CA ALA A 148 -17.50 -1.34 -9.39
C ALA A 148 -17.23 -2.80 -9.01
N LYS A 149 -16.18 -3.40 -9.59
CA LYS A 149 -15.84 -4.81 -9.33
C LYS A 149 -15.03 -4.98 -8.05
N ALA A 150 -14.17 -4.00 -7.76
CA ALA A 150 -13.30 -4.01 -6.60
C ALA A 150 -13.24 -2.64 -5.93
N PHE A 151 -13.19 -2.66 -4.60
CA PHE A 151 -12.82 -1.52 -3.78
C PHE A 151 -11.60 -1.86 -2.95
N ALA A 152 -10.53 -1.07 -3.07
CA ALA A 152 -9.33 -1.20 -2.26
C ALA A 152 -9.26 -0.08 -1.21
N TRP A 153 -9.00 -0.42 0.04
CA TRP A 153 -8.76 0.57 1.07
C TRP A 153 -7.41 0.37 1.75
N THR A 154 -6.81 1.49 2.10
CA THR A 154 -5.57 1.54 2.87
C THR A 154 -5.72 2.53 4.02
N SER A 155 -4.71 2.60 4.90
CA SER A 155 -4.89 3.27 6.20
C SER A 155 -5.15 4.78 6.10
N LEU A 156 -6.29 5.19 6.62
CA LEU A 156 -6.55 6.50 7.20
C LEU A 156 -6.92 6.29 8.67
N THR A 157 -6.58 7.25 9.54
CA THR A 157 -6.73 7.06 11.00
C THR A 157 -7.72 8.02 11.64
N SER A 158 -8.21 9.03 10.93
CA SER A 158 -9.28 9.89 11.45
C SER A 158 -10.60 9.11 11.47
N ASP A 159 -11.43 9.38 12.49
CA ASP A 159 -12.72 8.71 12.65
C ASP A 159 -13.61 8.89 11.42
N SER A 160 -13.69 10.13 10.90
CA SER A 160 -14.46 10.46 9.70
C SER A 160 -13.98 9.72 8.45
N ALA A 161 -12.66 9.56 8.27
CA ALA A 161 -12.11 8.81 7.15
C ALA A 161 -12.38 7.30 7.29
N CYS A 162 -12.33 6.76 8.52
CA CYS A 162 -12.67 5.36 8.76
C CYS A 162 -14.17 5.08 8.48
N GLN A 163 -15.06 6.01 8.86
CA GLN A 163 -16.48 5.95 8.50
C GLN A 163 -16.69 6.02 6.98
N ALA A 164 -15.90 6.83 6.27
CA ALA A 164 -15.94 6.90 4.81
C ALA A 164 -15.53 5.56 4.18
N ILE A 165 -14.45 4.95 4.66
CA ILE A 165 -14.01 3.62 4.23
C ILE A 165 -15.10 2.58 4.53
N GLU A 166 -15.67 2.57 5.74
CA GLU A 166 -16.75 1.65 6.09
C GLU A 166 -17.97 1.80 5.16
N LYS A 167 -18.36 3.03 4.84
CA LYS A 167 -19.44 3.30 3.88
C LYS A 167 -19.11 2.72 2.50
N ALA A 168 -17.89 2.94 2.00
CA ALA A 168 -17.42 2.40 0.72
C ALA A 168 -17.41 0.86 0.69
N ILE A 169 -16.97 0.22 1.79
CA ILE A 169 -17.04 -1.24 1.97
C ILE A 169 -18.49 -1.72 1.85
N ASN A 170 -19.41 -1.12 2.60
CA ASN A 170 -20.81 -1.54 2.61
C ASN A 170 -21.45 -1.39 1.22
N ILE A 171 -21.24 -0.27 0.53
CA ILE A 171 -21.76 -0.04 -0.83
C ILE A 171 -21.19 -1.09 -1.80
N THR A 172 -19.88 -1.32 -1.76
CA THR A 172 -19.21 -2.30 -2.64
C THR A 172 -19.81 -3.69 -2.48
N LYS A 173 -19.98 -4.14 -1.23
CA LYS A 173 -20.54 -5.47 -0.94
C LYS A 173 -22.00 -5.58 -1.35
N ASN A 174 -22.80 -4.53 -1.13
CA ASN A 174 -24.20 -4.49 -1.57
C ASN A 174 -24.33 -4.58 -3.10
N ASN A 175 -23.35 -4.07 -3.84
CA ASN A 175 -23.28 -4.17 -5.29
C ASN A 175 -22.62 -5.48 -5.80
N GLY A 176 -22.23 -6.38 -4.90
CA GLY A 176 -21.59 -7.66 -5.26
C GLY A 176 -20.10 -7.56 -5.62
N GLY A 177 -19.46 -6.41 -5.39
CA GLY A 177 -18.02 -6.23 -5.57
C GLY A 177 -17.19 -6.84 -4.43
N LEU A 178 -15.88 -6.92 -4.64
CA LEU A 178 -14.91 -7.43 -3.66
C LEU A 178 -14.18 -6.30 -2.94
N VAL A 179 -13.93 -6.48 -1.64
CA VAL A 179 -13.20 -5.52 -0.82
C VAL A 179 -11.77 -6.01 -0.55
N PHE A 180 -10.80 -5.18 -0.91
CA PHE A 180 -9.36 -5.39 -0.72
C PHE A 180 -8.84 -4.46 0.38
N ALA A 181 -7.99 -4.99 1.25
CA ALA A 181 -7.39 -4.22 2.34
C ALA A 181 -5.87 -4.34 2.33
N ALA A 182 -5.18 -3.21 2.37
CA ALA A 182 -3.81 -3.11 2.86
C ALA A 182 -3.81 -2.23 4.12
N PRO A 183 -4.06 -2.82 5.31
CA PRO A 183 -3.94 -2.04 6.54
C PRO A 183 -2.47 -1.63 6.69
N SER A 184 -2.21 -0.43 7.22
CA SER A 184 -0.85 -0.09 7.64
C SER A 184 -0.72 -0.16 9.15
N MET A 185 0.52 -0.21 9.62
CA MET A 185 0.84 -0.11 11.05
C MET A 185 0.14 1.07 11.73
N SER A 186 -0.11 2.18 11.01
CA SER A 186 -0.74 3.36 11.59
C SER A 186 -2.19 3.15 12.02
N ILE A 187 -3.01 2.43 11.25
CA ILE A 187 -4.40 2.14 11.64
C ILE A 187 -4.43 1.04 12.71
N VAL A 188 -3.55 0.03 12.59
CA VAL A 188 -3.44 -1.06 13.56
C VAL A 188 -3.12 -0.52 14.96
N LYS A 189 -2.19 0.43 15.08
CA LYS A 189 -1.80 1.01 16.38
C LYS A 189 -2.69 2.14 16.86
N ASN A 190 -3.03 3.09 15.99
CA ASN A 190 -3.68 4.32 16.43
C ASN A 190 -5.21 4.25 16.41
N ALA A 191 -5.79 3.30 15.66
CA ALA A 191 -7.23 3.10 15.57
C ALA A 191 -7.59 1.59 15.54
N PRO A 192 -7.17 0.79 16.55
CA PRO A 192 -7.29 -0.67 16.53
C PRO A 192 -8.74 -1.17 16.40
N SER A 193 -9.71 -0.45 16.97
CA SER A 193 -11.14 -0.76 16.82
C SER A 193 -11.59 -0.64 15.36
N TRP A 194 -11.16 0.42 14.68
CA TRP A 194 -11.41 0.61 13.24
C TRP A 194 -10.68 -0.44 12.41
N ALA A 195 -9.40 -0.71 12.69
CA ALA A 195 -8.65 -1.75 12.01
C ALA A 195 -9.39 -3.10 12.08
N LYS A 196 -9.82 -3.51 13.28
CA LYS A 196 -10.57 -4.76 13.48
C LYS A 196 -11.88 -4.80 12.71
N LEU A 197 -12.65 -3.71 12.73
CA LEU A 197 -13.94 -3.60 12.05
C LEU A 197 -13.80 -3.61 10.52
N LEU A 198 -12.87 -2.83 9.97
CA LEU A 198 -12.69 -2.73 8.52
C LEU A 198 -12.08 -4.02 7.94
N LEU A 199 -11.13 -4.64 8.67
CA LEU A 199 -10.54 -5.92 8.25
C LEU A 199 -11.55 -7.06 8.28
N SER A 200 -12.44 -7.14 9.29
CA SER A 200 -13.48 -8.19 9.33
C SER A 200 -14.52 -8.07 8.22
N LYS A 201 -14.59 -6.91 7.55
CA LYS A 201 -15.47 -6.71 6.40
C LYS A 201 -14.79 -6.88 5.04
N SER A 202 -13.47 -7.07 5.02
CA SER A 202 -12.66 -7.21 3.81
C SER A 202 -12.62 -8.65 3.30
N ASP A 203 -12.70 -8.84 1.98
CA ASP A 203 -12.66 -10.15 1.34
C ASP A 203 -11.22 -10.61 1.09
N ILE A 204 -10.33 -9.68 0.71
CA ILE A 204 -8.93 -9.93 0.42
C ILE A 204 -8.07 -9.00 1.28
N ILE A 205 -7.12 -9.56 2.01
CA ILE A 205 -6.24 -8.79 2.90
C ILE A 205 -4.79 -9.04 2.49
N SER A 206 -4.01 -7.97 2.32
CA SER A 206 -2.56 -8.02 2.18
C SER A 206 -1.92 -7.15 3.24
N ILE A 207 -1.13 -7.77 4.11
CA ILE A 207 -0.56 -7.12 5.30
C ILE A 207 0.92 -7.50 5.40
N ASN A 208 1.79 -6.64 5.93
CA ASN A 208 3.17 -7.06 6.18
C ASN A 208 3.29 -7.87 7.49
N TYR A 209 4.43 -8.53 7.68
CA TYR A 209 4.68 -9.39 8.84
C TYR A 209 4.56 -8.64 10.16
N GLU A 210 5.15 -7.45 10.27
CA GLU A 210 5.13 -6.63 11.49
C GLU A 210 3.71 -6.16 11.84
N GLU A 211 2.94 -5.75 10.83
CA GLU A 211 1.53 -5.36 10.97
C GLU A 211 0.66 -6.54 11.36
N ALA A 212 0.87 -7.71 10.76
CA ALA A 212 0.16 -8.93 11.11
C ALA A 212 0.49 -9.37 12.53
N GLN A 213 1.76 -9.31 12.93
CA GLN A 213 2.21 -9.59 14.29
C GLN A 213 1.57 -8.64 15.30
N GLU A 214 1.59 -7.34 15.04
CA GLU A 214 0.96 -6.34 15.90
C GLU A 214 -0.56 -6.57 16.01
N PHE A 215 -1.24 -6.82 14.89
CA PHE A 215 -2.70 -6.99 14.87
C PHE A 215 -3.14 -8.29 15.55
N THR A 216 -2.38 -9.37 15.36
CA THR A 216 -2.78 -10.71 15.82
C THR A 216 -2.19 -11.11 17.18
N GLY A 217 -1.07 -10.52 17.58
CA GLY A 217 -0.25 -10.95 18.72
C GLY A 217 0.49 -12.28 18.49
N GLU A 218 0.51 -12.80 17.26
CA GLU A 218 1.17 -14.07 16.92
C GLU A 218 2.57 -13.85 16.33
N ASN A 219 3.44 -14.86 16.40
CA ASN A 219 4.77 -14.84 15.75
C ASN A 219 4.87 -15.80 14.56
N LYS A 220 3.96 -16.77 14.46
CA LYS A 220 3.97 -17.76 13.37
C LYS A 220 3.03 -17.30 12.27
N LYS A 221 3.56 -17.12 11.06
CA LYS A 221 2.78 -16.71 9.88
C LYS A 221 1.53 -17.58 9.66
N THR A 222 1.63 -18.90 9.87
CA THR A 222 0.46 -19.80 9.73
C THR A 222 -0.65 -19.53 10.74
N LEU A 223 -0.32 -19.15 11.99
CA LEU A 223 -1.31 -18.76 12.99
C LEU A 223 -1.93 -17.40 12.66
N MET A 224 -1.12 -16.46 12.14
CA MET A 224 -1.61 -15.17 11.65
C MET A 224 -2.62 -15.37 10.50
N LEU A 225 -2.29 -16.20 9.50
CA LEU A 225 -3.19 -16.52 8.38
C LEU A 225 -4.54 -17.03 8.89
N ASN A 226 -4.54 -17.99 9.82
CA ASN A 226 -5.77 -18.55 10.37
C ASN A 226 -6.64 -17.48 11.04
N LYS A 227 -6.06 -16.55 11.81
CA LYS A 227 -6.85 -15.48 12.44
C LYS A 227 -7.57 -14.59 11.43
N PHE A 228 -6.95 -14.27 10.29
CA PHE A 228 -7.60 -13.49 9.24
C PHE A 228 -8.68 -14.30 8.49
N LEU A 229 -8.42 -15.59 8.23
CA LEU A 229 -9.41 -16.49 7.63
C LEU A 229 -10.63 -16.67 8.54
N ASP A 230 -10.42 -16.86 9.85
CA ASP A 230 -11.47 -16.97 10.87
C ASP A 230 -12.29 -15.67 11.00
N MET A 231 -11.71 -14.52 10.65
CA MET A 231 -12.41 -13.24 10.55
C MET A 231 -13.27 -13.10 9.28
N GLY A 232 -13.16 -14.04 8.33
CA GLY A 232 -13.96 -14.07 7.11
C GLY A 232 -13.22 -13.66 5.84
N ALA A 233 -11.90 -13.44 5.88
CA ALA A 233 -11.11 -13.20 4.67
C ALA A 233 -11.20 -14.43 3.74
N LYS A 234 -11.46 -14.19 2.45
CA LYS A 234 -11.42 -15.22 1.41
C LYS A 234 -10.00 -15.50 0.94
N LEU A 235 -9.13 -14.49 1.01
CA LEU A 235 -7.71 -14.61 0.70
C LEU A 235 -6.91 -13.65 1.61
N ILE A 236 -5.83 -14.16 2.19
CA ILE A 236 -4.91 -13.39 3.04
C ILE A 236 -3.48 -13.59 2.54
N SER A 237 -2.73 -12.50 2.39
CA SER A 237 -1.30 -12.51 2.15
C SER A 237 -0.54 -11.79 3.26
N ILE A 238 0.59 -12.39 3.68
CA ILE A 238 1.56 -11.77 4.59
C ILE A 238 2.87 -11.59 3.83
N THR A 239 3.30 -10.34 3.63
CA THR A 239 4.59 -10.00 3.01
C THR A 239 5.68 -9.84 4.07
N ASP A 240 6.92 -10.21 3.74
CA ASP A 240 8.06 -10.21 4.68
C ASP A 240 9.35 -9.81 3.95
N GLY A 241 9.29 -8.69 3.22
CA GLY A 241 10.43 -8.11 2.50
C GLY A 241 11.22 -9.13 1.68
N ALA A 242 12.53 -9.24 1.96
CA ALA A 242 13.43 -10.16 1.27
C ALA A 242 13.09 -11.65 1.51
N ASN A 243 12.40 -11.98 2.61
CA ASN A 243 11.93 -13.34 2.91
C ASN A 243 10.70 -13.74 2.08
N GLY A 244 10.21 -12.86 1.21
CA GLY A 244 9.13 -13.13 0.28
C GLY A 244 7.74 -12.93 0.89
N SER A 245 6.83 -13.85 0.62
CA SER A 245 5.43 -13.75 1.06
C SER A 245 4.79 -15.12 1.29
N ILE A 246 3.71 -15.13 2.07
CA ILE A 246 2.85 -16.30 2.20
C ILE A 246 1.41 -15.90 1.91
N ILE A 247 0.71 -16.66 1.07
CA ILE A 247 -0.69 -16.40 0.65
C ILE A 247 -1.53 -17.64 0.95
N SER A 248 -2.76 -17.44 1.43
CA SER A 248 -3.73 -18.53 1.66
C SER A 248 -5.16 -18.13 1.32
N ASP A 249 -5.91 -19.07 0.73
CA ASP A 249 -7.37 -19.03 0.54
C ASP A 249 -8.13 -19.92 1.53
N GLY A 250 -7.43 -20.40 2.58
CA GLY A 250 -7.95 -21.35 3.56
C GLY A 250 -7.91 -22.81 3.12
N LYS A 251 -7.62 -23.10 1.85
CA LYS A 251 -7.47 -24.47 1.31
C LYS A 251 -6.05 -24.75 0.87
N THR A 252 -5.39 -23.74 0.34
CA THR A 252 -4.03 -23.80 -0.20
C THR A 252 -3.20 -22.72 0.45
N ILE A 253 -1.98 -23.07 0.86
CA ILE A 253 -0.98 -22.13 1.35
C ILE A 253 0.17 -22.12 0.34
N ILE A 254 0.53 -20.94 -0.15
CA ILE A 254 1.69 -20.72 -1.00
C ILE A 254 2.71 -19.90 -0.23
N ASN A 255 3.87 -20.48 0.03
CA ASN A 255 5.02 -19.76 0.56
C ASN A 255 5.98 -19.47 -0.60
N SER A 256 6.15 -18.20 -0.91
CA SER A 256 6.98 -17.71 -2.01
C SER A 256 8.19 -16.98 -1.46
N GLY A 257 9.36 -17.20 -2.05
CA GLY A 257 10.53 -16.34 -1.86
C GLY A 257 10.33 -14.95 -2.49
N SER A 258 11.43 -14.24 -2.69
CA SER A 258 11.46 -12.98 -3.46
C SER A 258 12.16 -13.21 -4.81
N PHE A 259 11.79 -12.45 -5.85
CA PHE A 259 12.56 -12.49 -7.09
C PHE A 259 13.93 -11.84 -6.87
N PRO A 260 15.02 -12.41 -7.43
CA PRO A 260 16.33 -11.80 -7.33
C PRO A 260 16.38 -10.48 -8.11
N GLY A 261 17.18 -9.53 -7.63
CA GLY A 261 17.41 -8.26 -8.31
C GLY A 261 17.96 -7.16 -7.41
N PRO A 262 18.35 -6.02 -7.99
CA PRO A 262 18.72 -4.84 -7.21
C PRO A 262 17.50 -4.33 -6.44
N VAL A 263 17.74 -3.87 -5.21
CA VAL A 263 16.74 -3.21 -4.36
C VAL A 263 17.25 -1.81 -4.03
N GLN A 264 16.62 -0.80 -4.60
CA GLN A 264 16.99 0.61 -4.42
C GLN A 264 16.09 1.32 -3.41
N ASP A 265 14.79 1.01 -3.45
CA ASP A 265 13.77 1.51 -2.52
C ASP A 265 12.78 0.39 -2.26
N THR A 266 12.13 0.39 -1.10
CA THR A 266 11.06 -0.58 -0.78
C THR A 266 9.72 0.10 -0.56
N THR A 267 9.67 1.42 -0.77
CA THR A 267 8.44 2.21 -0.71
C THR A 267 7.51 1.76 -1.84
N GLY A 268 6.21 1.64 -1.58
CA GLY A 268 5.24 1.18 -2.57
C GLY A 268 5.18 -0.33 -2.79
N ALA A 269 6.19 -1.11 -2.37
CA ALA A 269 6.23 -2.56 -2.64
C ALA A 269 5.00 -3.34 -2.14
N GLY A 270 4.47 -2.96 -0.97
CA GLY A 270 3.23 -3.55 -0.43
C GLY A 270 1.98 -3.18 -1.22
N ASP A 271 1.92 -1.94 -1.73
CA ASP A 271 0.84 -1.45 -2.57
C ASP A 271 0.86 -2.19 -3.92
N ALA A 272 2.02 -2.28 -4.55
CA ALA A 272 2.24 -3.04 -5.79
C ALA A 272 1.90 -4.54 -5.62
N PHE A 273 2.23 -5.13 -4.46
CA PHE A 273 1.86 -6.51 -4.15
C PHE A 273 0.33 -6.68 -4.13
N LEU A 274 -0.38 -5.79 -3.42
CA LEU A 274 -1.84 -5.83 -3.38
C LEU A 274 -2.47 -5.56 -4.76
N SER A 275 -1.93 -4.61 -5.53
CA SER A 275 -2.32 -4.34 -6.92
C SER A 275 -2.21 -5.62 -7.77
N GLY A 276 -1.14 -6.39 -7.61
CA GLY A 276 -0.97 -7.68 -8.29
C GLY A 276 -2.01 -8.73 -7.91
N ILE A 277 -2.39 -8.81 -6.62
CA ILE A 277 -3.49 -9.67 -6.18
C ILE A 277 -4.82 -9.20 -6.77
N LEU A 278 -5.09 -7.89 -6.73
CA LEU A 278 -6.32 -7.28 -7.21
C LEU A 278 -6.53 -7.58 -8.69
N ILE A 279 -5.52 -7.30 -9.51
CA ILE A 279 -5.57 -7.54 -10.96
C ILE A 279 -5.74 -9.04 -11.24
N SER A 280 -5.00 -9.89 -10.55
CA SER A 280 -5.12 -11.35 -10.71
C SER A 280 -6.52 -11.86 -10.37
N THR A 281 -7.13 -11.29 -9.32
CA THR A 281 -8.50 -11.62 -8.89
C THR A 281 -9.51 -11.21 -9.96
N LEU A 282 -9.42 -9.99 -10.50
CA LEU A 282 -10.34 -9.52 -11.56
C LEU A 282 -10.15 -10.26 -12.89
N LYS A 283 -8.98 -10.85 -13.13
CA LYS A 283 -8.70 -11.73 -14.29
C LYS A 283 -9.03 -13.20 -14.03
N ASN A 284 -9.52 -13.56 -12.85
CA ASN A 284 -9.82 -14.93 -12.43
C ASN A 284 -8.61 -15.88 -12.54
N TYR A 285 -7.41 -15.39 -12.23
CA TYR A 285 -6.24 -16.25 -12.13
C TYR A 285 -6.25 -17.09 -10.86
N ASP A 286 -5.65 -18.27 -10.91
CA ASP A 286 -5.50 -19.11 -9.72
C ASP A 286 -4.53 -18.50 -8.70
N ILE A 287 -4.55 -19.02 -7.48
CA ILE A 287 -3.71 -18.53 -6.37
C ILE A 287 -2.21 -18.65 -6.66
N VAL A 288 -1.78 -19.62 -7.47
CA VAL A 288 -0.36 -19.81 -7.83
C VAL A 288 0.12 -18.70 -8.74
N LYS A 289 -0.62 -18.43 -9.84
CA LYS A 289 -0.34 -17.31 -10.74
C LYS A 289 -0.48 -15.97 -10.02
N THR A 290 -1.49 -15.84 -9.15
CA THR A 290 -1.69 -14.65 -8.30
C THR A 290 -0.45 -14.37 -7.43
N SER A 291 0.08 -15.39 -6.76
CA SER A 291 1.29 -15.23 -5.93
C SER A 291 2.51 -14.80 -6.75
N LYS A 292 2.68 -15.33 -7.97
CA LYS A 292 3.77 -14.93 -8.87
C LYS A 292 3.64 -13.48 -9.32
N ILE A 293 2.45 -13.05 -9.75
CA ILE A 293 2.19 -11.68 -10.19
C ILE A 293 2.39 -10.70 -9.04
N ALA A 294 1.84 -10.97 -7.86
CA ALA A 294 2.00 -10.11 -6.69
C ALA A 294 3.49 -9.97 -6.31
N SER A 295 4.23 -11.08 -6.25
CA SER A 295 5.68 -11.06 -5.98
C SER A 295 6.47 -10.33 -7.07
N ALA A 296 6.08 -10.45 -8.34
CA ALA A 296 6.73 -9.77 -9.45
C ALA A 296 6.53 -8.25 -9.37
N MET A 297 5.29 -7.80 -9.16
CA MET A 297 4.98 -6.37 -9.01
C MET A 297 5.75 -5.75 -7.85
N ALA A 298 5.76 -6.39 -6.68
CA ALA A 298 6.54 -5.89 -5.53
C ALA A 298 8.05 -5.86 -5.81
N SER A 299 8.59 -6.88 -6.48
CA SER A 299 10.02 -6.96 -6.78
C SER A 299 10.45 -5.94 -7.84
N LEU A 300 9.60 -5.66 -8.81
CA LEU A 300 9.84 -4.64 -9.85
C LEU A 300 9.75 -3.23 -9.26
N GLU A 301 8.76 -2.98 -8.40
CA GLU A 301 8.63 -1.72 -7.66
C GLU A 301 9.89 -1.38 -6.86
N CYS A 302 10.56 -2.39 -6.30
CA CYS A 302 11.75 -2.17 -5.48
C CYS A 302 13.02 -1.78 -6.26
N ARG A 303 13.02 -1.85 -7.61
CA ARG A 303 14.23 -1.70 -8.43
C ARG A 303 14.67 -0.26 -8.64
N GLU A 304 13.75 0.68 -8.56
CA GLU A 304 14.00 2.10 -8.80
C GLU A 304 13.77 2.92 -7.52
N VAL A 305 14.33 4.14 -7.47
CA VAL A 305 14.11 5.06 -6.34
C VAL A 305 12.78 5.78 -6.53
N GLY A 306 11.95 5.78 -5.47
CA GLY A 306 10.62 6.39 -5.50
C GLY A 306 9.54 5.32 -5.47
N VAL A 307 8.39 5.68 -6.04
CA VAL A 307 7.18 4.84 -6.05
C VAL A 307 6.69 4.81 -7.50
N ARG A 308 6.28 3.64 -7.99
CA ARG A 308 5.66 3.37 -9.30
C ARG A 308 6.57 3.51 -10.53
N GLU A 309 7.85 3.83 -10.37
CA GLU A 309 8.81 3.98 -11.49
C GLU A 309 9.33 2.64 -12.03
N GLY A 310 9.37 1.61 -11.17
CA GLY A 310 9.83 0.27 -11.54
C GLY A 310 8.75 -0.63 -12.15
N LEU A 311 7.49 -0.18 -12.18
CA LEU A 311 6.36 -1.03 -12.55
C LEU A 311 6.22 -1.22 -14.06
N PRO A 312 5.81 -2.42 -14.50
CA PRO A 312 5.60 -2.74 -15.91
C PRO A 312 4.35 -2.04 -16.46
N HIS A 313 4.33 -1.82 -17.77
CA HIS A 313 3.21 -1.17 -18.47
C HIS A 313 2.16 -2.17 -18.97
N SER A 314 2.40 -3.47 -18.83
CA SER A 314 1.51 -4.50 -19.33
C SER A 314 1.59 -5.81 -18.54
N LEU A 315 0.51 -6.58 -18.55
CA LEU A 315 0.51 -7.95 -18.01
C LEU A 315 1.50 -8.87 -18.75
N SER A 316 1.75 -8.62 -20.03
CA SER A 316 2.74 -9.37 -20.81
C SER A 316 4.17 -9.15 -20.34
N GLU A 317 4.52 -7.93 -19.91
CA GLU A 317 5.83 -7.65 -19.30
C GLU A 317 5.98 -8.36 -17.96
N ILE A 318 4.90 -8.43 -17.17
CA ILE A 318 4.87 -9.20 -15.91
C ILE A 318 5.06 -10.69 -16.19
N ASP A 319 4.31 -11.26 -17.13
CA ASP A 319 4.43 -12.67 -17.50
C ASP A 319 5.85 -12.98 -18.02
N ASN A 320 6.42 -12.13 -18.89
CA ASN A 320 7.80 -12.28 -19.37
C ASN A 320 8.82 -12.19 -18.22
N PHE A 321 8.62 -11.28 -17.26
CA PHE A 321 9.46 -11.19 -16.07
C PHE A 321 9.40 -12.49 -15.23
N ILE A 322 8.20 -13.01 -15.00
CA ILE A 322 7.98 -14.27 -14.26
C ILE A 322 8.62 -15.46 -14.99
N ASP A 323 8.52 -15.53 -16.32
CA ASP A 323 9.03 -16.65 -17.10
C ASP A 323 10.56 -16.66 -17.21
N THR A 324 11.19 -15.48 -17.18
CA THR A 324 12.65 -15.32 -17.28
C THR A 324 13.36 -15.32 -15.93
N ASN A 325 12.64 -15.30 -14.81
CA ASN A 325 13.22 -15.26 -13.47
C ASN A 325 12.65 -16.38 -12.58
N LYS A 326 13.51 -17.00 -11.77
CA LYS A 326 13.07 -18.08 -10.87
C LYS A 326 12.47 -17.48 -9.59
N LEU A 327 11.24 -17.85 -9.28
CA LEU A 327 10.62 -17.67 -7.96
C LEU A 327 10.51 -19.02 -7.26
N GLU A 328 11.09 -19.13 -6.08
CA GLU A 328 10.94 -20.34 -5.26
C GLU A 328 9.57 -20.32 -4.58
N GLN A 329 8.77 -21.38 -4.78
CA GLN A 329 7.44 -21.51 -4.19
C GLN A 329 7.24 -22.90 -3.60
N VAL A 330 6.72 -22.96 -2.38
CA VAL A 330 6.26 -24.17 -1.72
C VAL A 330 4.75 -24.10 -1.59
N ILE A 331 4.04 -25.05 -2.20
CA ILE A 331 2.58 -25.13 -2.20
C ILE A 331 2.16 -26.26 -1.26
N SER A 332 1.34 -25.92 -0.28
CA SER A 332 0.78 -26.87 0.71
C SER A 332 -0.74 -26.84 0.65
N LYS A 333 -1.39 -27.99 0.83
CA LYS A 333 -2.85 -28.07 1.03
C LYS A 333 -3.16 -28.15 2.51
N VAL A 334 -4.20 -27.43 2.94
CA VAL A 334 -4.78 -27.57 4.27
C VAL A 334 -5.63 -28.84 4.25
N ILE A 335 -5.27 -29.80 5.11
CA ILE A 335 -5.97 -31.10 5.28
C ILE A 335 -6.97 -30.96 6.42
#